data_AF-A0A4R8T006-F1
#
_entry.id   AF-A0A4R8T006-F1
#
_cell.length_a   1.000
_cell.length_b   1.000
_cell.length_c   1.000
_cell.angle_alpha   90.00
_cell.angle_beta   90.00
_cell.angle_gamma   90.00
#
_symmetry.space_group_name_H-M   'P 1'
#
loop_
_entity.id
_entity.type
_entity.pdbx_description
1 polymer ?
#
loop_
_entity_poly.entity_id
_entity_poly.type
_entity_poly.pdbx_seq_one_letter_code
_entity_poly.pdbx_strand_id
1 'polypeptide(L)'
;MNTSTTHQFDQTKVTGGPANSLPIGWLIVRPDGYPDSWYPRGPKQADTFQCPDSDSALAAFEPDASEREAKIADGWAVLLALPTALYPAVAHVQRISA
;
A
#
# COMPACT_ATOMS: atom_id res chain seq x y z
N MET A 1 14.89 46.96 35.67
CA MET A 1 13.96 45.82 35.60
C MET A 1 13.95 45.37 34.16
N ASN A 2 14.64 44.27 33.84
CA ASN A 2 14.79 43.77 32.48
C ASN A 2 13.71 42.72 32.20
N THR A 3 12.87 42.95 31.19
CA THR A 3 11.92 41.96 30.70
C THR A 3 12.60 41.10 29.63
N SER A 4 12.86 39.84 29.97
CA SER A 4 13.28 38.80 29.03
C SER A 4 12.16 38.51 28.04
N THR A 5 12.36 38.87 26.77
CA THR A 5 11.49 38.44 25.67
C THR A 5 11.90 37.03 25.26
N THR A 6 11.14 36.03 25.73
CA THR A 6 11.19 34.66 25.22
C THR A 6 10.73 34.66 23.77
N HIS A 7 11.63 34.33 22.84
CA HIS A 7 11.25 33.97 21.47
C HIS A 7 10.59 32.60 21.50
N GLN A 8 9.26 32.59 21.60
CA GLN A 8 8.45 31.41 21.38
C GLN A 8 8.53 31.09 19.87
N PHE A 9 9.34 30.10 19.51
CA PHE A 9 9.32 29.52 18.16
C PHE A 9 7.96 28.86 17.98
N ASP A 10 7.03 29.62 17.40
CA ASP A 10 5.79 29.11 16.87
C ASP A 10 6.13 28.24 15.65
N GLN A 11 6.08 26.92 15.83
CA GLN A 11 6.19 25.95 14.73
C GLN A 11 4.82 25.69 14.09
N THR A 12 3.90 26.65 14.05
CA THR A 12 2.71 26.44 13.25
C THR A 12 2.99 26.72 11.77
N LYS A 13 2.74 25.66 10.99
CA LYS A 13 2.33 25.74 9.59
C LYS A 13 3.46 25.86 8.56
N VAL A 14 4.31 24.84 8.49
CA VAL A 14 4.74 24.36 7.17
C VAL A 14 3.48 23.88 6.47
N THR A 15 2.92 24.73 5.63
CA THR A 15 1.80 24.38 4.75
C THR A 15 2.39 23.50 3.65
N GLY A 16 2.65 22.23 3.99
CA GLY A 16 2.85 21.21 2.99
C GLY A 16 1.54 21.10 2.22
N GLY A 17 1.53 21.49 0.94
CA GLY A 17 0.54 20.96 0.01
C GLY A 17 0.49 19.44 0.13
N PRO A 18 -0.59 18.75 -0.28
CA PRO A 18 -0.70 17.32 -0.10
C PRO A 18 0.59 16.71 -0.65
N ALA A 19 1.41 16.15 0.23
CA ALA A 19 2.51 15.33 -0.20
C ALA A 19 1.83 14.32 -1.12
N ASN A 20 2.20 14.30 -2.40
CA ASN A 20 1.78 13.24 -3.32
C ASN A 20 2.42 11.95 -2.80
N SER A 21 1.90 11.46 -1.68
CA SER A 21 2.22 10.18 -1.11
C SER A 21 1.84 9.19 -2.19
N LEU A 22 2.84 8.50 -2.72
CA LEU A 22 2.60 7.42 -3.66
C LEU A 22 1.53 6.51 -3.06
N PRO A 23 0.53 6.08 -3.85
CA PRO A 23 -0.58 5.29 -3.34
C PRO A 23 -0.07 3.88 -3.00
N ILE A 24 0.60 3.71 -1.87
CA ILE A 24 1.07 2.41 -1.39
C ILE A 24 -0.13 1.64 -0.87
N GLY A 25 -0.25 0.37 -1.25
CA GLY A 25 -1.31 -0.55 -0.84
C GLY A 25 -0.77 -1.94 -0.54
N TRP A 26 -1.69 -2.89 -0.40
CA TRP A 26 -1.41 -4.29 -0.12
C TRP A 26 -1.49 -5.10 -1.41
N LEU A 27 -0.38 -5.72 -1.78
CA LEU A 27 -0.25 -6.60 -2.93
C LEU A 27 -0.32 -8.05 -2.49
N ILE A 28 -1.27 -8.80 -3.02
CA ILE A 28 -1.34 -10.25 -2.92
C ILE A 28 -0.39 -10.84 -3.96
N VAL A 29 0.52 -11.69 -3.51
CA VAL A 29 1.52 -12.37 -4.33
C VAL A 29 1.31 -13.87 -4.22
N ARG A 30 1.29 -14.53 -5.37
CA ARG A 30 1.13 -15.98 -5.48
C ARG A 30 2.40 -16.71 -5.02
N PRO A 31 2.33 -18.02 -4.74
CA PRO A 31 3.50 -18.82 -4.37
C PRO A 31 4.59 -18.86 -5.44
N ASP A 32 4.22 -18.66 -6.71
CA ASP A 32 5.15 -18.56 -7.84
C ASP A 32 5.86 -17.18 -7.94
N GLY A 33 5.56 -16.27 -7.01
CA GLY A 33 6.14 -14.93 -6.92
C GLY A 33 5.46 -13.89 -7.80
N TYR A 34 4.42 -14.24 -8.56
CA TYR A 34 3.71 -13.29 -9.40
C TYR A 34 2.64 -12.51 -8.63
N PRO A 35 2.48 -11.20 -8.90
CA PRO A 35 1.41 -10.40 -8.33
C PRO A 35 0.05 -10.87 -8.85
N ASP A 36 -0.95 -10.89 -7.98
CA ASP A 36 -2.32 -11.29 -8.32
C ASP A 36 -3.29 -10.10 -8.20
N SER A 37 -3.40 -9.54 -6.99
CA SER A 37 -4.39 -8.51 -6.65
C SER A 37 -3.77 -7.41 -5.79
N TRP A 38 -4.25 -6.17 -5.92
CA TRP A 38 -3.77 -5.03 -5.12
C TRP A 38 -4.94 -4.27 -4.50
N TYR A 39 -4.80 -3.92 -3.23
CA TYR A 39 -5.82 -3.22 -2.45
C TYR A 39 -5.25 -1.93 -1.86
N PRO A 40 -5.99 -0.81 -1.95
CA PRO A 40 -5.54 0.46 -1.38
C PRO A 40 -5.43 0.36 0.15
N ARG A 41 -4.32 0.85 0.70
CA ARG A 41 -4.12 0.93 2.15
C ARG A 41 -4.77 2.19 2.70
N GLY A 42 -5.45 2.06 3.83
CA GLY A 42 -5.90 3.21 4.60
C GLY A 42 -7.03 2.85 5.57
N PRO A 43 -7.48 3.80 6.39
CA PRO A 43 -8.57 3.55 7.31
C PRO A 43 -9.83 3.16 6.55
N LYS A 44 -10.58 2.19 7.06
CA LYS A 44 -11.89 1.83 6.51
C LYS A 44 -12.81 3.05 6.60
N GLN A 45 -13.25 3.59 5.46
CA GLN A 45 -14.23 4.67 5.39
C GLN A 45 -15.54 4.14 4.81
N ALA A 46 -16.67 4.79 5.13
CA ALA A 46 -18.00 4.31 4.74
C ALA A 46 -18.16 4.18 3.22
N ASP A 47 -17.52 5.07 2.45
CA ASP A 47 -17.71 5.20 1.00
C ASP A 47 -16.48 4.81 0.16
N THR A 48 -15.39 4.36 0.80
CA THR A 48 -14.18 3.92 0.08
C THR A 48 -13.71 2.56 0.56
N PHE A 49 -13.52 1.65 -0.39
CA PHE A 49 -12.86 0.39 -0.14
C PHE A 49 -11.38 0.66 0.17
N GLN A 50 -10.98 0.47 1.43
CA GLN A 50 -9.59 0.57 1.89
C GLN A 50 -9.32 -0.52 2.93
N CYS A 51 -8.15 -1.12 2.85
CA CYS A 51 -7.70 -2.15 3.77
C CYS A 51 -6.71 -1.53 4.78
N PRO A 52 -7.06 -1.46 6.08
CA PRO A 52 -6.18 -0.86 7.08
C PRO A 52 -4.89 -1.66 7.32
N ASP A 53 -4.94 -2.97 7.13
CA ASP A 53 -3.85 -3.92 7.38
C ASP A 53 -3.83 -5.03 6.31
N SER A 54 -2.77 -5.85 6.34
CA SER A 54 -2.57 -6.98 5.42
C SER A 54 -3.65 -8.05 5.57
N ASP A 55 -4.14 -8.28 6.79
CA ASP A 55 -5.14 -9.30 7.08
C ASP A 55 -6.49 -8.92 6.48
N SER A 56 -6.85 -7.64 6.55
CA SER A 56 -8.04 -7.09 5.87
C SER A 56 -7.93 -7.16 4.36
N ALA A 57 -6.72 -7.02 3.79
CA ALA A 57 -6.50 -7.21 2.36
C ALA A 57 -6.63 -8.69 1.96
N LEU A 58 -6.10 -9.61 2.76
CA LEU A 58 -6.23 -11.04 2.52
C LEU A 58 -7.68 -11.51 2.69
N ALA A 59 -8.42 -10.98 3.67
CA ALA A 59 -9.85 -11.22 3.86
C ALA A 59 -10.71 -10.65 2.73
N ALA A 60 -10.27 -9.56 2.09
CA ALA A 60 -10.92 -9.03 0.90
C ALA A 60 -10.66 -9.88 -0.34
N PHE A 61 -9.46 -10.44 -0.46
CA PHE A 61 -9.08 -11.35 -1.53
C PHE A 61 -9.77 -12.70 -1.44
N GLU A 62 -9.76 -13.29 -0.24
CA GLU A 62 -10.37 -14.57 0.06
C GLU A 62 -11.27 -14.42 1.30
N PRO A 63 -12.59 -14.24 1.13
CA PRO A 63 -13.52 -14.04 2.23
C PRO A 63 -13.68 -15.26 3.14
N ASP A 64 -13.48 -16.47 2.61
CA ASP A 64 -13.58 -17.70 3.39
C ASP A 64 -12.33 -17.91 4.27
N ALA A 65 -12.54 -18.21 5.55
CA ALA A 65 -11.43 -18.34 6.50
C ALA A 65 -10.58 -19.60 6.27
N SER A 66 -11.21 -20.71 5.91
CA SER A 66 -10.51 -21.98 5.66
C SER A 66 -9.67 -21.88 4.40
N GLU A 67 -10.21 -21.26 3.34
CA GLU A 67 -9.47 -21.06 2.09
C GLU A 67 -8.32 -20.07 2.27
N ARG A 68 -8.47 -19.04 3.12
CA ARG A 68 -7.34 -18.15 3.48
C ARG A 68 -6.21 -18.90 4.13
N GLU A 69 -6.50 -19.71 5.15
CA GLU A 69 -5.47 -20.49 5.84
C GLU A 69 -4.77 -21.45 4.88
N ALA A 70 -5.53 -22.10 3.99
CA ALA A 70 -4.98 -22.94 2.94
C ALA A 70 -4.04 -22.17 2.00
N LYS A 71 -4.40 -20.96 1.57
CA LYS A 71 -3.55 -20.10 0.72
C LYS A 71 -2.28 -19.64 1.44
N ILE A 72 -2.36 -19.24 2.71
CA ILE A 72 -1.17 -18.90 3.50
C ILE A 72 -0.23 -20.11 3.60
N ALA A 73 -0.78 -21.30 3.86
CA ALA A 73 -0.01 -22.54 3.92
C ALA A 73 0.60 -22.93 2.56
N ASP A 74 -0.07 -22.62 1.45
CA ASP A 74 0.40 -22.81 0.07
C ASP A 74 1.49 -21.80 -0.34
N GLY A 75 1.76 -20.78 0.49
CA GLY A 75 2.84 -19.82 0.29
C GLY A 75 2.43 -18.50 -0.35
N TRP A 76 1.13 -18.17 -0.33
CA TRP A 76 0.66 -16.84 -0.72
C TRP A 76 1.14 -15.78 0.28
N ALA A 77 1.49 -14.59 -0.22
CA ALA A 77 2.04 -13.51 0.60
C ALA A 77 1.31 -12.18 0.36
N VAL A 78 1.37 -11.30 1.36
CA VAL A 78 0.85 -9.93 1.28
C VAL A 78 2.00 -8.95 1.53
N LEU A 79 2.25 -8.05 0.59
CA LEU A 79 3.37 -7.09 0.65
C LEU A 79 2.88 -5.65 0.49
N LEU A 80 3.66 -4.68 0.96
CA LEU A 80 3.43 -3.27 0.62
C LEU A 80 3.99 -2.98 -0.78
N ALA A 81 3.14 -2.46 -1.67
CA ALA A 81 3.56 -2.10 -3.02
C ALA A 81 2.74 -0.94 -3.60
N LEU A 82 3.29 -0.33 -4.67
CA LEU A 82 2.54 0.58 -5.53
C LEU A 82 1.57 -0.21 -6.42
N PRO A 83 0.46 0.39 -6.89
CA PRO A 83 -0.48 -0.28 -7.79
C PRO A 83 0.17 -0.73 -9.10
N THR A 84 1.24 -0.06 -9.52
CA THR A 84 2.02 -0.45 -10.72
C THR A 84 2.72 -1.79 -10.56
N ALA A 85 2.94 -2.28 -9.34
CA ALA A 85 3.51 -3.60 -9.10
C ALA A 85 2.59 -4.74 -9.55
N LEU A 86 1.28 -4.48 -9.75
CA LEU A 86 0.35 -5.46 -10.32
C LEU A 86 0.64 -5.74 -11.80
N TYR A 87 1.25 -4.77 -12.47
CA TYR A 87 1.64 -4.83 -13.87
C TYR A 87 3.15 -4.64 -13.95
N PRO A 88 3.96 -5.58 -13.43
CA PRO A 88 5.40 -5.49 -13.48
C PRO A 88 5.77 -5.52 -14.95
N ALA A 89 5.99 -4.34 -15.51
CA ALA A 89 6.53 -4.08 -16.83
C ALA A 89 6.53 -5.29 -17.77
N VAL A 90 5.37 -5.59 -18.36
CA VAL A 90 5.29 -5.84 -19.81
C VAL A 90 5.70 -4.58 -20.60
N ALA A 91 6.62 -3.77 -20.06
CA ALA A 91 7.26 -2.67 -20.71
C ALA A 91 8.10 -3.28 -21.82
N HIS A 92 7.53 -3.27 -23.02
CA HIS A 92 8.22 -3.40 -24.29
C HIS A 92 9.43 -4.34 -24.28
N VAL A 93 9.19 -5.64 -24.46
CA VAL A 93 10.18 -6.47 -25.15
C VAL A 93 10.20 -5.99 -26.60
N GLN A 94 10.89 -4.88 -26.87
CA GLN A 94 11.28 -4.56 -28.23
C GLN A 94 12.39 -5.56 -28.57
N ARG A 95 12.02 -6.60 -29.32
CA ARG A 95 12.98 -7.57 -29.85
C ARG A 95 13.93 -6.78 -30.75
N ILE A 96 15.15 -6.52 -30.27
CA ILE A 96 16.21 -6.02 -31.14
C ILE A 96 16.47 -7.17 -32.13
N SER A 97 16.04 -6.99 -33.37
CA SER A 97 16.44 -7.86 -34.48
C SER A 97 17.86 -7.48 -34.87
N ALA A 98 18.68 -8.50 -35.11
CA ALA A 98 20.06 -8.35 -35.56
C ALA A 98 20.15 -7.69 -36.93
#